data_AF-S2E6A0-F1
#
_entry.id   AF-S2E6A0-F1
#
_cell.length_a   1.000
_cell.length_b   1.000
_cell.length_c   1.000
_cell.angle_alpha   90.00
_cell.angle_beta   90.00
_cell.angle_gamma   90.00
#
_symmetry.space_group_name_H-M   'P 1'
#
loop_
_entity.id
_entity.type
_entity.pdbx_description
1 polymer ?
#
loop_
_entity_poly.entity_id
_entity_poly.type
_entity_poly.pdbx_seq_one_letter_code
_entity_poly.pdbx_strand_id
1 'polypeptide(L)' 'MFGILLTTIGDVWYFYLQTFDAYVEGHPVELLWYSSYWVITYGLYKHKKAI' A
#
# COMPACT_ATOMS: atom_id res chain seq x y z
N MET A 1 0.57 3.73 -11.37
CA MET A 1 0.52 2.25 -11.43
C MET A 1 1.27 1.59 -10.28
N PHE A 2 2.53 1.94 -10.02
CA PHE A 2 3.33 1.34 -8.93
C PHE A 2 2.71 1.42 -7.53
N GLY A 3 2.10 2.55 -7.15
CA GLY A 3 1.41 2.65 -5.86
C GLY A 3 0.22 1.70 -5.75
N ILE A 4 -0.63 1.65 -6.78
CA ILE A 4 -1.79 0.71 -6.81
C ILE A 4 -1.32 -0.74 -6.64
N LEU A 5 -0.22 -1.14 -7.29
CA LEU A 5 0.36 -2.48 -7.12
C LEU A 5 0.80 -2.75 -5.68
N LEU A 6 1.45 -1.80 -5.01
CA LEU A 6 1.84 -1.92 -3.61
C LEU A 6 0.63 -2.08 -2.68
N THR A 7 -0.46 -1.34 -2.95
CA THR A 7 -1.72 -1.52 -2.20
C THR A 7 -2.26 -2.93 -2.38
N THR A 8 -2.36 -3.42 -3.61
CA THR A 8 -2.90 -4.77 -3.89
C THR A 8 -2.05 -5.87 -3.23
N ILE A 9 -0.72 -5.75 -3.23
CA ILE A 9 0.16 -6.69 -2.53
C ILE A 9 -0.10 -6.64 -1.01
N GLY A 10 -0.23 -5.43 -0.43
CA GLY A 10 -0.57 -5.25 0.97
C GLY A 10 -1.92 -5.90 1.33
N ASP A 11 -2.94 -5.69 0.51
CA ASP A 11 -4.29 -6.24 0.72
C ASP A 11 -4.29 -7.77 0.69
N VAL A 12 -3.66 -8.37 -0.32
CA VAL A 12 -3.57 -9.84 -0.44
C VAL A 12 -2.83 -10.43 0.75
N TRP A 13 -1.73 -9.81 1.18
CA TRP A 13 -0.97 -10.29 2.33
C TRP A 13 -1.76 -10.12 3.63
N TYR A 14 -2.46 -9.00 3.81
CA TYR A 14 -3.32 -8.77 4.96
C TYR A 14 -4.44 -9.84 5.05
N PHE A 15 -5.14 -10.11 3.95
CA PHE A 15 -6.16 -11.15 3.92
C PHE A 15 -5.60 -12.54 4.21
N TYR A 16 -4.40 -12.84 3.69
CA TYR A 16 -3.70 -14.07 4.04
C TYR A 16 -3.45 -14.16 5.55
N LEU A 17 -2.90 -13.10 6.17
CA LEU A 17 -2.62 -13.08 7.61
C LEU A 17 -3.89 -13.20 8.47
N GLN A 18 -4.97 -12.51 8.09
CA GLN A 18 -6.26 -12.65 8.76
C GLN A 18 -6.81 -14.07 8.69
N THR A 19 -6.68 -14.74 7.53
CA THR A 19 -7.18 -16.10 7.34
C THR A 19 -6.53 -17.10 8.31
N PHE A 20 -5.28 -16.85 8.68
CA PHE A 20 -4.52 -17.69 9.62
C PHE A 20 -4.45 -17.12 11.05
N ASP A 21 -5.26 -16.09 11.36
CA ASP A 21 -5.25 -15.39 12.65
C ASP A 21 -3.84 -14.93 13.09
N ALA A 22 -3.01 -14.59 12.10
CA ALA A 22 -1.61 -14.22 12.25
C ALA A 22 -1.38 -12.70 12.09
N TYR A 23 -2.45 -11.94 11.85
CA TYR A 23 -2.37 -10.49 11.80
C TYR A 23 -2.31 -9.91 13.22
N VAL A 24 -1.39 -8.98 13.43
CA VAL A 24 -1.25 -8.21 14.67
C VAL A 24 -1.17 -6.73 14.33
N GLU A 25 -1.63 -5.88 15.25
CA GLU A 25 -1.49 -4.43 15.08
C GLU A 25 0.01 -4.05 15.00
N GLY A 26 0.36 -3.18 14.06
CA GLY A 26 1.75 -2.80 13.78
C GLY A 26 2.48 -3.80 12.88
N HIS A 27 1.77 -4.72 12.22
CA HIS A 27 2.38 -5.65 11.29
C HIS A 27 3.00 -4.90 10.08
N PRO A 28 4.16 -5.36 9.55
CA PRO A 28 4.84 -4.72 8.42
C PRO A 28 4.01 -4.49 7.15
N VAL A 29 2.88 -5.19 7.01
CA VAL A 29 1.91 -4.98 5.91
C VAL A 29 1.39 -3.54 5.87
N GLU A 30 1.30 -2.89 7.03
CA GLU A 30 0.88 -1.49 7.13
C GLU A 30 1.87 -0.55 6.42
N LEU A 31 3.17 -0.86 6.44
CA LEU A 31 4.20 -0.10 5.73
C LEU A 31 4.02 -0.17 4.21
N LEU A 32 3.47 -1.26 3.67
CA LEU A 32 3.15 -1.37 2.25
C LEU A 32 2.02 -0.40 1.87
N TRP A 33 1.00 -0.27 2.73
CA TRP A 33 -0.06 0.71 2.50
C TRP A 33 0.44 2.14 2.61
N TYR A 34 1.22 2.47 3.65
CA TYR A 34 1.80 3.81 3.78
C TYR A 34 2.67 4.14 2.57
N SER A 35 3.63 3.27 2.21
CA SER A 35 4.51 3.49 1.05
C SER A 35 3.74 3.62 -0.26
N SER A 36 2.67 2.83 -0.45
CA SER A 36 1.76 3.01 -1.58
C SER A 36 1.17 4.41 -1.63
N TYR A 37 0.59 4.91 -0.53
CA TYR A 37 -0.01 6.24 -0.50
C TYR A 37 1.01 7.34 -0.83
N TRP A 38 2.24 7.21 -0.35
CA TRP A 38 3.32 8.13 -0.72
C TRP A 38 3.61 8.10 -2.23
N VAL A 39 3.72 6.90 -2.83
CA VAL A 39 3.98 6.74 -4.27
C VAL A 39 2.83 7.29 -5.11
N ILE A 40 1.58 7.03 -4.74
CA ILE A 40 0.39 7.54 -5.42
C ILE A 40 0.38 9.07 -5.34
N THR A 41 0.54 9.62 -4.14
CA THR A 41 0.52 11.07 -3.88
C THR A 41 1.63 11.79 -4.65
N TYR A 42 2.85 11.24 -4.65
CA TYR A 42 3.97 11.79 -5.41
C TYR A 42 3.69 11.77 -6.92
N GLY A 43 3.13 10.67 -7.44
CA GLY A 43 2.73 10.57 -8.84
C GLY A 43 1.69 11.62 -9.23
N LEU A 44 0.66 11.80 -8.40
CA LEU A 44 -0.38 12.81 -8.60
C LEU A 44 0.18 14.23 -8.55
N TYR A 45 1.06 14.52 -7.58
CA TYR A 45 1.73 15.81 -7.45
C TYR A 45 2.57 16.15 -8.70
N LYS A 46 3.35 15.19 -9.20
CA LYS A 46 4.15 15.36 -10.41
C LYS A 46 3.27 15.55 -11.65
N HIS A 47 2.17 14.81 -11.75
CA HIS A 47 1.22 14.96 -12.86
C HIS A 47 0.54 16.33 -12.85
N LYS A 48 0.09 16.81 -11.68
CA LYS A 48 -0.51 18.14 -11.53
C LYS A 48 0.46 19.27 -11.89
N LYS A 49 1.76 19.11 -11.64
CA LYS A 49 2.78 20.10 -12.03
C LYS A 49 3.17 20.06 -13.51
N ALA A 50 2.86 18.98 -14.22
CA ALA A 50 3.17 18.81 -15.63
C ALA A 50 2.06 19.37 -16.55
N ILE A 51 0.88 19.64 -15.99
CA ILE A 51 -0.27 20.31 -16.63
C ILE A 51 -0.25 21.79 -16.20
#